data_AF-A0A6I0E2Z3-F1
#
_entry.id   AF-A0A6I0E2Z3-F1
#
_cell.length_a   1.000
_cell.length_b   1.000
_cell.length_c   1.000
_cell.angle_alpha   90.00
_cell.angle_beta   90.00
_cell.angle_gamma   90.00
#
_symmetry.space_group_name_H-M   'P 1'
#
loop_
_entity.id
_entity.type
_entity.pdbx_description
1 polymer ?
#
loop_
_entity_poly.entity_id
_entity_poly.type
_entity_poly.pdbx_seq_one_letter_code
_entity_poly.pdbx_strand_id
1 'polypeptide(L)'
;MELGKISIGMGDRFAHQGVAQLRAIVKANGAGHDISPVWNKSNREHIYVHSHPADVRKEADHAVATLGFKGKYFVDADHINLSTVAPFVETADFFTLDVAAFIGKPSTEEEVRKFVDSCAAYMGDLQIPGIRQAIKVTRELLIEIASKFLAATQQASEIYQYLVDKKGKGNFITEVSTDEVEHPQTPVYLFFILKMLADKGVPAQTIAPKFTGRFNKGVDYRGDLDQFAREFEEDILVIDYAVKQFGLPQELKLSVHSGSDKFSIYPIMASIIKKHDKGLHLKTAGTTWLEEVIGLALAGGDGLEMAKEIYAGSYNRREELCAPYADVIDIDPARLPSVEEVNSWDGEKLANTLRHIPGHPDYNADFRQLVHVAYKVAAEKGD
;
A
#
# COMPACT_ATOMS: atom_id res chain seq x y z
N MET A 1 18.52 3.95 7.65
CA MET A 1 17.93 5.20 7.13
C MET A 1 16.73 5.49 8.00
N GLU A 2 16.37 6.76 8.16
CA GLU A 2 15.26 7.15 9.04
C GLU A 2 14.16 7.78 8.21
N LEU A 3 12.99 7.14 8.22
CA LEU A 3 11.77 7.60 7.56
C LEU A 3 11.08 8.67 8.43
N GLY A 4 10.59 9.75 7.81
CA GLY A 4 9.82 10.77 8.52
C GLY A 4 8.54 10.21 9.14
N LYS A 5 8.01 10.89 10.16
CA LYS A 5 6.81 10.44 10.89
C LYS A 5 5.62 10.23 9.95
N ILE A 6 5.39 11.17 9.03
CA ILE A 6 4.41 11.03 7.95
C ILE A 6 5.16 10.80 6.64
N SER A 7 4.81 9.74 5.92
CA SER A 7 5.34 9.48 4.58
C SER A 7 4.22 9.07 3.63
N ILE A 8 4.28 9.56 2.39
CA ILE A 8 3.26 9.25 1.38
C ILE A 8 3.95 8.59 0.19
N GLY A 9 3.49 7.38 -0.14
CA GLY A 9 3.76 6.69 -1.39
C GLY A 9 3.07 7.41 -2.53
N MET A 10 3.82 7.91 -3.51
CA MET A 10 3.37 8.71 -4.63
C MET A 10 3.63 7.96 -5.94
N GLY A 11 3.06 6.77 -6.08
CA GLY A 11 3.32 5.94 -7.24
C GLY A 11 2.87 6.62 -8.53
N ASP A 12 3.72 6.49 -9.54
CA ASP A 12 3.49 6.95 -10.90
C ASP A 12 3.86 5.82 -11.86
N ARG A 13 2.88 5.40 -12.67
CA ARG A 13 3.04 4.28 -13.59
C ARG A 13 3.74 4.69 -14.88
N PHE A 14 3.67 5.95 -15.27
CA PHE A 14 4.26 6.45 -16.52
C PHE A 14 5.44 7.40 -16.28
N ALA A 15 5.71 7.75 -15.02
CA ALA A 15 6.83 8.60 -14.60
C ALA A 15 6.79 10.02 -15.21
N HIS A 16 5.58 10.58 -15.30
CA HIS A 16 5.31 11.89 -15.89
C HIS A 16 4.85 12.94 -14.86
N GLN A 17 4.49 12.51 -13.65
CA GLN A 17 3.78 13.30 -12.66
C GLN A 17 4.62 13.66 -11.44
N GLY A 18 5.87 13.18 -11.32
CA GLY A 18 6.72 13.43 -10.15
C GLY A 18 6.82 14.90 -9.73
N VAL A 19 6.95 15.84 -10.69
CA VAL A 19 6.96 17.29 -10.38
C VAL A 19 5.61 17.75 -9.84
N ALA A 20 4.50 17.29 -10.43
CA ALA A 20 3.16 17.68 -9.99
C ALA A 20 2.83 17.10 -8.61
N GLN A 21 3.15 15.82 -8.37
CA GLN A 21 2.99 15.15 -7.08
C GLN A 21 3.82 15.82 -5.98
N LEU A 22 5.12 16.06 -6.23
CA LEU A 22 6.00 16.71 -5.24
C LEU A 22 5.52 18.13 -4.91
N ARG A 23 4.94 18.86 -5.87
CA ARG A 23 4.37 20.19 -5.62
C ARG A 23 3.25 20.14 -4.57
N ALA A 24 2.44 19.08 -4.52
CA ALA A 24 1.43 18.91 -3.48
C ALA A 24 2.07 18.75 -2.09
N ILE A 25 3.14 17.95 -1.99
CA ILE A 25 3.91 17.79 -0.75
C ILE A 25 4.58 19.09 -0.31
N VAL A 26 5.20 19.83 -1.24
CA VAL A 26 5.80 21.15 -0.95
C VAL A 26 4.75 22.11 -0.38
N LYS A 27 3.54 22.15 -0.94
CA LYS A 27 2.44 22.98 -0.41
C LYS A 27 2.01 22.53 0.99
N ALA A 28 1.86 21.23 1.21
CA ALA A 28 1.50 20.69 2.52
C ALA A 28 2.58 21.01 3.58
N ASN A 29 3.85 20.83 3.23
CA ASN A 29 4.95 21.13 4.15
C ASN A 29 5.08 22.65 4.40
N GLY A 30 4.81 23.47 3.40
CA GLY A 30 4.71 24.93 3.55
C GLY A 30 3.56 25.38 4.47
N ALA A 31 2.54 24.54 4.66
CA ALA A 31 1.45 24.75 5.62
C ALA A 31 1.79 24.22 7.04
N GLY A 32 3.03 23.80 7.29
CA GLY A 32 3.51 23.34 8.60
C GLY A 32 3.46 21.82 8.81
N HIS A 33 3.23 21.04 7.76
CA HIS A 33 3.40 19.58 7.81
C HIS A 33 4.85 19.17 7.56
N ASP A 34 5.20 17.94 7.94
CA ASP A 34 6.51 17.33 7.65
C ASP A 34 6.30 15.96 7.01
N ILE A 35 6.01 15.98 5.71
CA ILE A 35 5.72 14.79 4.92
C ILE A 35 6.97 14.44 4.10
N SER A 36 7.42 13.19 4.25
CA SER A 36 8.44 12.59 3.38
C SER A 36 7.80 11.94 2.15
N PRO A 37 8.07 12.44 0.93
CA PRO A 37 7.63 11.79 -0.30
C PRO A 37 8.39 10.47 -0.55
N VAL A 38 7.67 9.45 -0.98
CA VAL A 38 8.21 8.14 -1.35
C VAL A 38 7.67 7.78 -2.73
N TRP A 39 8.50 7.75 -3.77
CA TRP A 39 8.05 7.25 -5.08
C TRP A 39 8.06 5.72 -5.06
N ASN A 40 6.91 5.09 -5.26
CA ASN A 40 6.77 3.63 -5.22
C ASN A 40 6.26 3.09 -6.54
N LYS A 41 6.78 1.93 -6.95
CA LYS A 41 6.25 1.19 -8.11
C LYS A 41 6.53 -0.28 -7.94
N SER A 42 5.50 -1.10 -8.18
CA SER A 42 5.64 -2.55 -8.07
C SER A 42 6.32 -3.17 -9.28
N ASN A 43 6.96 -4.32 -9.11
CA ASN A 43 7.53 -5.08 -10.24
C ASN A 43 6.48 -5.41 -11.31
N ARG A 44 5.22 -5.65 -10.91
CA ARG A 44 4.09 -5.90 -11.81
C ARG A 44 3.80 -4.68 -12.70
N GLU A 45 3.79 -3.49 -12.11
CA GLU A 45 3.56 -2.25 -12.84
C GLU A 45 4.70 -1.96 -13.83
N HIS A 46 5.95 -2.20 -13.42
CA HIS A 46 7.10 -2.12 -14.33
C HIS A 46 6.95 -3.00 -15.57
N ILE A 47 6.54 -4.27 -15.39
CA ILE A 47 6.33 -5.22 -16.49
C ILE A 47 5.22 -4.73 -17.44
N TYR A 48 4.09 -4.27 -16.90
CA TYR A 48 2.93 -3.88 -17.72
C TYR A 48 3.14 -2.60 -18.51
N VAL A 49 3.96 -1.67 -18.00
CA VAL A 49 4.27 -0.41 -18.69
C VAL A 49 5.66 -0.38 -19.31
N HIS A 50 6.33 -1.54 -19.35
CA HIS A 50 7.66 -1.69 -19.96
C HIS A 50 8.73 -0.70 -19.46
N SER A 51 8.70 -0.39 -18.16
CA SER A 51 9.66 0.52 -17.51
C SER A 51 10.63 -0.22 -16.59
N HIS A 52 11.68 0.45 -16.15
CA HIS A 52 12.72 -0.13 -15.29
C HIS A 52 12.78 0.58 -13.93
N PRO A 53 13.24 -0.09 -12.85
CA PRO A 53 13.36 0.54 -11.52
C PRO A 53 14.13 1.86 -11.52
N ALA A 54 15.15 1.99 -12.37
CA ALA A 54 15.92 3.21 -12.52
C ALA A 54 15.11 4.42 -12.99
N ASP A 55 13.99 4.21 -13.68
CA ASP A 55 13.17 5.30 -14.20
C ASP A 55 12.44 6.03 -13.06
N VAL A 56 12.00 5.30 -12.03
CA VAL A 56 11.40 5.89 -10.81
C VAL A 56 12.41 6.72 -10.04
N ARG A 57 13.67 6.26 -9.94
CA ARG A 57 14.76 7.06 -9.36
C ARG A 57 15.02 8.34 -10.15
N LYS A 58 15.13 8.25 -11.48
CA LYS A 58 15.33 9.43 -12.34
C LYS A 58 14.19 10.43 -12.16
N GLU A 59 12.95 9.96 -12.11
CA GLU A 59 11.78 10.81 -11.89
C GLU A 59 11.85 11.53 -10.53
N ALA A 60 12.09 10.79 -9.45
CA ALA A 60 12.15 11.36 -8.10
C ALA A 60 13.26 12.42 -8.00
N ASP A 61 14.47 12.11 -8.48
CA ASP A 61 15.61 13.02 -8.47
C ASP A 61 15.34 14.26 -9.35
N HIS A 62 14.72 14.08 -10.53
CA HIS A 62 14.33 15.18 -11.41
C HIS A 62 13.29 16.10 -10.75
N ALA A 63 12.26 15.54 -10.11
CA ALA A 63 11.24 16.31 -9.42
C ALA A 63 11.84 17.13 -8.27
N VAL A 64 12.68 16.50 -7.44
CA VAL A 64 13.37 17.15 -6.32
C VAL A 64 14.28 18.28 -6.80
N ALA A 65 15.07 18.06 -7.85
CA ALA A 65 15.93 19.08 -8.42
C ALA A 65 15.11 20.25 -8.98
N THR A 66 14.04 19.96 -9.72
CA THR A 66 13.18 20.96 -10.37
C THR A 66 12.49 21.88 -9.37
N LEU A 67 12.01 21.33 -8.25
CA LEU A 67 11.34 22.11 -7.20
C LEU A 67 12.29 22.60 -6.11
N GLY A 68 13.58 22.26 -6.18
CA GLY A 68 14.57 22.62 -5.16
C GLY A 68 14.24 22.05 -3.77
N PHE A 69 13.55 20.92 -3.70
CA PHE A 69 13.10 20.33 -2.43
C PHE A 69 14.30 19.94 -1.55
N LYS A 70 14.24 20.28 -0.27
CA LYS A 70 15.35 20.09 0.69
C LYS A 70 15.09 19.02 1.75
N GLY A 71 13.88 18.46 1.80
CA GLY A 71 13.51 17.40 2.72
C GLY A 71 14.06 16.04 2.30
N LYS A 72 13.90 15.04 3.18
CA LYS A 72 14.16 13.64 2.84
C LYS A 72 13.14 13.16 1.81
N TYR A 73 13.58 12.39 0.82
CA TYR A 73 12.73 11.69 -0.14
C TYR A 73 13.29 10.30 -0.40
N PHE A 74 12.44 9.38 -0.86
CA PHE A 74 12.80 7.98 -1.02
C PHE A 74 12.22 7.38 -2.29
N VAL A 75 12.81 6.28 -2.75
CA VAL A 75 12.24 5.39 -3.76
C VAL A 75 11.98 4.02 -3.15
N ASP A 76 10.77 3.51 -3.31
CA ASP A 76 10.29 2.23 -2.78
C ASP A 76 10.18 1.17 -3.88
N ALA A 77 10.88 0.06 -3.64
CA ALA A 77 10.70 -1.21 -4.34
C ALA A 77 9.45 -1.91 -3.79
N ASP A 78 8.30 -1.59 -4.38
CA ASP A 78 7.00 -1.99 -3.87
C ASP A 78 6.68 -3.46 -4.18
N HIS A 79 6.09 -4.17 -3.22
CA HIS A 79 5.72 -5.58 -3.31
C HIS A 79 6.81 -6.50 -3.92
N ILE A 80 8.02 -6.48 -3.36
CA ILE A 80 9.13 -7.33 -3.82
C ILE A 80 9.24 -8.64 -3.05
N ASN A 81 9.81 -9.65 -3.72
CA ASN A 81 10.19 -10.93 -3.14
C ASN A 81 11.61 -11.32 -3.61
N LEU A 82 12.15 -12.46 -3.16
CA LEU A 82 13.51 -12.89 -3.51
C LEU A 82 13.77 -12.98 -5.02
N SER A 83 12.76 -13.30 -5.82
CA SER A 83 12.90 -13.41 -7.28
C SER A 83 12.87 -12.05 -7.99
N THR A 84 12.30 -11.02 -7.37
CA THR A 84 12.06 -9.71 -7.99
C THR A 84 12.90 -8.58 -7.38
N VAL A 85 13.52 -8.76 -6.22
CA VAL A 85 14.23 -7.68 -5.50
C VAL A 85 15.50 -7.18 -6.20
N ALA A 86 16.23 -8.08 -6.90
CA ALA A 86 17.59 -7.78 -7.38
C ALA A 86 17.70 -6.51 -8.25
N PRO A 87 16.80 -6.24 -9.23
CA PRO A 87 16.86 -5.04 -10.06
C PRO A 87 16.64 -3.72 -9.31
N PHE A 88 16.04 -3.75 -8.12
CA PHE A 88 15.72 -2.54 -7.35
C PHE A 88 16.85 -2.12 -6.41
N VAL A 89 17.79 -3.02 -6.09
CA VAL A 89 18.81 -2.84 -5.06
C VAL A 89 19.61 -1.54 -5.24
N GLU A 90 19.98 -1.21 -6.47
CA GLU A 90 20.82 -0.04 -6.77
C GLU A 90 20.06 1.29 -6.69
N THR A 91 18.74 1.27 -6.92
CA THR A 91 17.95 2.49 -7.18
C THR A 91 16.98 2.84 -6.06
N ALA A 92 16.56 1.87 -5.26
CA ALA A 92 15.63 2.03 -4.15
C ALA A 92 16.33 2.25 -2.79
N ASP A 93 15.64 2.99 -1.93
CA ASP A 93 15.99 3.24 -0.52
C ASP A 93 15.06 2.49 0.43
N PHE A 94 13.83 2.23 0.00
CA PHE A 94 12.75 1.61 0.74
C PHE A 94 12.39 0.29 0.05
N PHE A 95 12.19 -0.77 0.83
CA PHE A 95 11.85 -2.09 0.31
C PHE A 95 10.62 -2.65 1.02
N THR A 96 9.60 -2.94 0.22
CA THR A 96 8.35 -3.54 0.68
C THR A 96 8.40 -5.05 0.50
N LEU A 97 8.66 -5.75 1.59
CA LEU A 97 8.81 -7.19 1.62
C LEU A 97 7.41 -7.84 1.56
N ASP A 98 7.03 -8.29 0.37
CA ASP A 98 5.76 -9.00 0.17
C ASP A 98 5.91 -10.47 0.59
N VAL A 99 5.11 -10.85 1.59
CA VAL A 99 5.10 -12.22 2.13
C VAL A 99 3.75 -12.91 1.96
N ALA A 100 2.82 -12.33 1.21
CA ALA A 100 1.46 -12.84 1.06
C ALA A 100 1.43 -14.29 0.54
N ALA A 101 2.27 -14.60 -0.45
CA ALA A 101 2.39 -15.94 -1.02
C ALA A 101 2.91 -17.02 -0.04
N PHE A 102 3.34 -16.64 1.16
CA PHE A 102 3.81 -17.55 2.21
C PHE A 102 2.91 -17.59 3.44
N ILE A 103 1.88 -16.74 3.49
CA ILE A 103 0.88 -16.80 4.56
C ILE A 103 0.06 -18.08 4.41
N GLY A 104 -0.08 -18.83 5.50
CA GLY A 104 -0.76 -20.13 5.54
C GLY A 104 0.10 -21.30 5.06
N LYS A 105 1.33 -21.08 4.59
CA LYS A 105 2.25 -22.19 4.29
C LYS A 105 2.74 -22.85 5.58
N PRO A 106 2.83 -24.19 5.61
CA PRO A 106 3.22 -24.90 6.82
C PRO A 106 4.66 -24.56 7.22
N SER A 107 4.85 -24.34 8.51
CA SER A 107 6.17 -24.39 9.17
C SER A 107 6.31 -25.72 9.90
N THR A 108 7.53 -26.11 10.25
CA THR A 108 7.74 -27.38 10.96
C THR A 108 7.09 -27.35 12.35
N GLU A 109 6.62 -28.50 12.85
CA GLU A 109 6.06 -28.60 14.20
C GLU A 109 7.05 -28.13 15.28
N GLU A 110 8.35 -28.32 15.03
CA GLU A 110 9.41 -27.86 15.92
C GLU A 110 9.49 -26.33 15.97
N GLU A 111 9.43 -25.65 14.82
CA GLU A 111 9.42 -24.18 14.75
C GLU A 111 8.16 -23.60 15.40
N VAL A 112 7.00 -24.20 15.15
CA VAL A 112 5.74 -23.79 15.79
C VAL A 112 5.85 -23.93 17.30
N ARG A 113 6.34 -25.08 17.79
CA ARG A 113 6.55 -25.31 19.23
C ARG A 113 7.52 -24.30 19.84
N LYS A 114 8.68 -24.06 19.19
CA LYS A 114 9.66 -23.07 19.64
C LYS A 114 9.06 -21.68 19.75
N PHE A 115 8.27 -21.26 18.77
CA PHE A 115 7.59 -19.98 18.81
C PHE A 115 6.58 -19.91 19.96
N VAL A 116 5.71 -20.91 20.09
CA VAL A 116 4.70 -20.97 21.18
C VAL A 116 5.38 -20.92 22.56
N ASP A 117 6.45 -21.71 22.76
CA ASP A 117 7.20 -21.74 24.01
C ASP A 117 7.85 -20.36 24.30
N SER A 118 8.35 -19.68 23.28
CA SER A 118 8.91 -18.32 23.41
C SER A 118 7.85 -17.24 23.74
N CYS A 119 6.57 -17.57 23.62
CA CYS A 119 5.45 -16.69 23.92
C CYS A 119 4.85 -16.92 25.32
N ALA A 120 5.47 -17.76 26.16
CA ALA A 120 4.97 -18.11 27.49
C ALA A 120 4.63 -16.90 28.37
N ALA A 121 5.42 -15.81 28.29
CA ALA A 121 5.19 -14.58 29.05
C ALA A 121 3.91 -13.82 28.65
N TYR A 122 3.35 -14.11 27.48
CA TYR A 122 2.14 -13.47 26.95
C TYR A 122 0.89 -14.33 27.09
N MET A 123 1.01 -15.55 27.65
CA MET A 123 -0.14 -16.44 27.87
C MET A 123 -1.09 -15.91 28.94
N GLY A 124 -2.39 -16.19 28.76
CA GLY A 124 -3.44 -15.72 29.66
C GLY A 124 -3.99 -14.38 29.21
N ASP A 125 -4.07 -13.41 30.12
CA ASP A 125 -4.67 -12.11 29.84
C ASP A 125 -3.56 -11.10 29.49
N LEU A 126 -3.39 -10.82 28.20
CA LEU A 126 -2.44 -9.83 27.72
C LEU A 126 -3.07 -8.43 27.77
N GLN A 127 -2.61 -7.62 28.72
CA GLN A 127 -3.04 -6.24 28.84
C GLN A 127 -2.10 -5.30 28.07
N ILE A 128 -2.63 -4.67 27.01
CA ILE A 128 -1.92 -3.63 26.27
C ILE A 128 -2.41 -2.26 26.76
N PRO A 129 -1.51 -1.32 27.13
CA PRO A 129 -1.93 0.02 27.56
C PRO A 129 -2.79 0.72 26.50
N GLY A 130 -3.94 1.25 26.93
CA GLY A 130 -4.89 1.95 26.06
C GLY A 130 -5.97 1.06 25.43
N ILE A 131 -5.75 -0.26 25.35
CA ILE A 131 -6.77 -1.22 24.91
C ILE A 131 -7.65 -1.60 26.11
N ARG A 132 -8.96 -1.42 25.98
CA ARG A 132 -9.90 -1.54 27.12
C ARG A 132 -10.01 -2.96 27.67
N GLN A 133 -10.04 -3.95 26.78
CA GLN A 133 -10.21 -5.36 27.14
C GLN A 133 -8.89 -6.08 26.98
N ALA A 134 -8.49 -6.85 28.00
CA ALA A 134 -7.34 -7.72 27.89
C ALA A 134 -7.57 -8.74 26.78
N ILE A 135 -6.52 -9.00 26.00
CA ILE A 135 -6.55 -9.98 24.92
C ILE A 135 -6.30 -11.35 25.54
N LYS A 136 -7.23 -12.29 25.35
CA LYS A 136 -7.04 -13.67 25.82
C LYS A 136 -6.11 -14.42 24.89
N VAL A 137 -4.88 -14.68 25.35
CA VAL A 137 -3.87 -15.44 24.63
C VAL A 137 -3.88 -16.88 25.11
N THR A 138 -4.31 -17.78 24.25
CA THR A 138 -4.28 -19.23 24.50
C THR A 138 -3.19 -19.89 23.66
N ARG A 139 -2.85 -21.14 24.01
CA ARG A 139 -1.87 -21.92 23.26
C ARG A 139 -2.37 -22.18 21.83
N GLU A 140 -3.67 -22.41 21.70
CA GLU A 140 -4.35 -22.67 20.43
C GLU A 140 -4.27 -21.45 19.52
N LEU A 141 -4.50 -20.25 20.06
CA LEU A 141 -4.34 -18.99 19.31
C LEU A 141 -2.91 -18.81 18.82
N LEU A 142 -1.91 -19.07 19.67
CA LEU A 142 -0.51 -18.97 19.28
C LEU A 142 -0.14 -19.97 18.19
N ILE A 143 -0.65 -21.21 18.26
CA ILE A 143 -0.46 -22.22 17.21
C ILE A 143 -1.12 -21.78 15.91
N GLU A 144 -2.34 -21.24 15.97
CA GLU A 144 -3.04 -20.73 14.80
C GLU A 144 -2.25 -19.61 14.11
N ILE A 145 -1.82 -18.59 14.86
CA ILE A 145 -1.03 -17.48 14.33
C ILE A 145 0.31 -17.99 13.79
N ALA A 146 1.01 -18.86 14.53
CA ALA A 146 2.26 -19.48 14.10
C ALA A 146 2.11 -20.23 12.78
N SER A 147 1.06 -21.05 12.65
CA SER A 147 0.80 -21.84 11.46
C SER A 147 0.49 -20.98 10.23
N LYS A 148 -0.04 -19.76 10.44
CA LYS A 148 -0.32 -18.80 9.38
C LYS A 148 0.89 -17.94 9.00
N PHE A 149 1.70 -17.49 9.96
CA PHE A 149 2.66 -16.39 9.73
C PHE A 149 4.14 -16.75 9.92
N LEU A 150 4.51 -17.92 10.47
CA LEU A 150 5.93 -18.26 10.65
C LEU A 150 6.68 -18.38 9.32
N ALA A 151 6.09 -19.03 8.31
CA ALA A 151 6.69 -19.14 6.98
C ALA A 151 6.79 -17.77 6.29
N ALA A 152 5.76 -16.93 6.43
CA ALA A 152 5.74 -15.57 5.88
C ALA A 152 6.83 -14.69 6.50
N THR A 153 6.98 -14.71 7.82
CA THR A 153 8.02 -13.92 8.52
C THR A 153 9.42 -14.48 8.27
N GLN A 154 9.56 -15.78 8.01
CA GLN A 154 10.80 -16.38 7.51
C GLN A 154 11.17 -15.83 6.13
N GLN A 155 10.20 -15.73 5.22
CA GLN A 155 10.42 -15.13 3.91
C GLN A 155 10.85 -13.66 4.01
N ALA A 156 10.25 -12.87 4.91
CA ALA A 156 10.69 -11.50 5.18
C ALA A 156 12.15 -11.46 5.64
N SER A 157 12.55 -12.38 6.53
CA SER A 157 13.93 -12.50 7.02
C SER A 157 14.93 -12.78 5.90
N GLU A 158 14.58 -13.65 4.96
CA GLU A 158 15.45 -14.01 3.84
C GLU A 158 15.64 -12.84 2.88
N ILE A 159 14.56 -12.11 2.55
CA ILE A 159 14.67 -10.93 1.69
C ILE A 159 15.45 -9.83 2.41
N TYR A 160 15.21 -9.61 3.70
CA TYR A 160 15.98 -8.67 4.51
C TYR A 160 17.46 -9.02 4.52
N GLN A 161 17.84 -10.29 4.73
CA GLN A 161 19.24 -10.71 4.74
C GLN A 161 19.89 -10.51 3.36
N TYR A 162 19.18 -10.82 2.27
CA TYR A 162 19.64 -10.50 0.93
C TYR A 162 19.96 -9.00 0.77
N LEU A 163 19.08 -8.12 1.28
CA LEU A 163 19.31 -6.67 1.24
C LEU A 163 20.45 -6.22 2.15
N VAL A 164 20.63 -6.83 3.32
CA VAL A 164 21.79 -6.58 4.19
C VAL A 164 23.09 -6.93 3.48
N ASP A 165 23.14 -8.07 2.78
CA ASP A 165 24.33 -8.49 2.04
C ASP A 165 24.68 -7.53 0.90
N LYS A 166 23.68 -6.87 0.31
CA LYS A 166 23.86 -5.95 -0.83
C LYS A 166 24.05 -4.49 -0.46
N LYS A 167 23.32 -3.98 0.53
CA LYS A 167 23.28 -2.56 0.90
C LYS A 167 23.89 -2.29 2.28
N GLY A 168 24.06 -3.30 3.11
CA GLY A 168 24.48 -3.17 4.50
C GLY A 168 23.31 -2.84 5.43
N LYS A 169 23.44 -3.29 6.69
CA LYS A 169 22.44 -3.07 7.73
C LYS A 169 22.26 -1.57 8.00
N GLY A 170 21.01 -1.11 8.01
CA GLY A 170 20.66 0.28 8.32
C GLY A 170 20.84 1.26 7.16
N ASN A 171 21.11 0.80 5.94
CA ASN A 171 21.24 1.64 4.74
C ASN A 171 20.01 1.63 3.82
N PHE A 172 18.89 1.09 4.30
CA PHE A 172 17.62 1.06 3.61
C PHE A 172 16.48 1.06 4.64
N ILE A 173 15.25 1.29 4.16
CA ILE A 173 14.01 1.21 4.92
C ILE A 173 13.35 -0.13 4.65
N THR A 174 12.93 -0.82 5.71
CA THR A 174 12.24 -2.12 5.61
C THR A 174 10.77 -1.96 5.94
N GLU A 175 9.91 -2.30 4.99
CA GLU A 175 8.48 -2.53 5.22
C GLU A 175 8.17 -4.02 5.10
N VAL A 176 7.28 -4.54 5.95
CA VAL A 176 6.73 -5.89 5.79
C VAL A 176 5.24 -5.81 5.46
N SER A 177 4.84 -6.43 4.34
CA SER A 177 3.47 -6.40 3.84
C SER A 177 2.77 -7.73 4.04
N THR A 178 1.63 -7.71 4.75
CA THR A 178 0.75 -8.88 4.96
C THR A 178 -0.69 -8.59 4.52
N ASP A 179 -0.89 -7.58 3.69
CA ASP A 179 -2.19 -7.01 3.30
C ASP A 179 -2.89 -7.73 2.13
N GLU A 180 -2.17 -8.47 1.28
CA GLU A 180 -2.75 -9.22 0.15
C GLU A 180 -3.23 -10.62 0.57
N VAL A 181 -4.08 -10.71 1.59
CA VAL A 181 -4.69 -11.97 2.06
C VAL A 181 -6.20 -11.85 2.29
N GLU A 182 -6.87 -13.01 2.34
CA GLU A 182 -8.33 -13.11 2.48
C GLU A 182 -8.85 -12.56 3.81
N HIS A 183 -8.17 -12.86 4.92
CA HIS A 183 -8.65 -12.53 6.26
C HIS A 183 -7.84 -11.39 6.91
N PRO A 184 -8.52 -10.41 7.53
CA PRO A 184 -7.85 -9.31 8.21
C PRO A 184 -7.04 -9.80 9.41
N GLN A 185 -5.96 -9.07 9.71
CA GLN A 185 -5.19 -9.29 10.93
C GLN A 185 -5.78 -8.44 12.04
N THR A 186 -6.21 -9.08 13.12
CA THR A 186 -6.63 -8.38 14.33
C THR A 186 -5.42 -7.85 15.10
N PRO A 187 -5.61 -6.95 16.09
CA PRO A 187 -4.50 -6.41 16.88
C PRO A 187 -3.63 -7.49 17.55
N VAL A 188 -4.21 -8.63 17.97
CA VAL A 188 -3.43 -9.75 18.52
C VAL A 188 -2.57 -10.46 17.47
N TYR A 189 -3.07 -10.58 16.24
CA TYR A 189 -2.28 -11.10 15.13
C TYR A 189 -1.09 -10.19 14.85
N LEU A 190 -1.33 -8.88 14.75
CA LEU A 190 -0.28 -7.90 14.53
C LEU A 190 0.81 -7.98 15.60
N PHE A 191 0.44 -8.07 16.89
CA PHE A 191 1.40 -8.19 18.00
C PHE A 191 2.34 -9.39 17.82
N PHE A 192 1.80 -10.56 17.50
CA PHE A 192 2.60 -11.77 17.34
C PHE A 192 3.35 -11.84 16.01
N ILE A 193 2.86 -11.22 14.94
CA ILE A 193 3.62 -11.03 13.69
C ILE A 193 4.86 -10.17 13.96
N LEU A 194 4.70 -9.05 14.68
CA LEU A 194 5.81 -8.19 15.08
C LEU A 194 6.83 -8.93 15.96
N LYS A 195 6.37 -9.78 16.88
CA LYS A 195 7.26 -10.66 17.64
C LYS A 195 8.05 -11.60 16.74
N MET A 196 7.40 -12.28 15.79
CA MET A 196 8.08 -13.19 14.86
C MET A 196 9.12 -12.47 14.01
N LEU A 197 8.82 -11.25 13.54
CA LEU A 197 9.78 -10.42 12.81
C LEU A 197 10.99 -10.06 13.67
N ALA A 198 10.76 -9.67 14.92
CA ALA A 198 11.84 -9.38 15.87
C ALA A 198 12.70 -10.62 16.19
N ASP A 199 12.08 -11.76 16.45
CA ASP A 199 12.78 -13.04 16.70
C ASP A 199 13.68 -13.44 15.53
N LYS A 200 13.27 -13.09 14.30
CA LYS A 200 14.03 -13.32 13.05
C LYS A 200 14.97 -12.18 12.68
N GLY A 201 15.07 -11.14 13.52
CA GLY A 201 16.00 -10.03 13.31
C GLY A 201 15.64 -9.11 12.15
N VAL A 202 14.36 -9.01 11.78
CA VAL A 202 13.85 -8.08 10.76
C VAL A 202 13.41 -6.76 11.41
N PRO A 203 14.18 -5.66 11.26
CA PRO A 203 13.84 -4.37 11.83
C PRO A 203 12.85 -3.63 10.93
N ALA A 204 11.58 -4.05 10.97
CA ALA A 204 10.51 -3.37 10.24
C ALA A 204 10.35 -1.91 10.74
N GLN A 205 10.39 -0.95 9.82
CA GLN A 205 10.12 0.47 10.08
C GLN A 205 8.70 0.84 9.67
N THR A 206 8.08 0.05 8.80
CA THR A 206 6.64 0.09 8.54
C THR A 206 6.09 -1.33 8.42
N ILE A 207 4.80 -1.49 8.72
CA ILE A 207 4.09 -2.75 8.54
C ILE A 207 2.73 -2.48 7.92
N ALA A 208 2.37 -3.23 6.88
CA ALA A 208 1.10 -3.13 6.18
C ALA A 208 0.23 -4.37 6.47
N PRO A 209 -0.62 -4.35 7.51
CA PRO A 209 -1.57 -5.42 7.76
C PRO A 209 -2.78 -5.32 6.82
N LYS A 210 -3.50 -6.43 6.66
CA LYS A 210 -4.86 -6.45 6.11
C LYS A 210 -5.82 -5.92 7.18
N PHE A 211 -6.34 -4.72 6.95
CA PHE A 211 -7.42 -4.15 7.77
C PHE A 211 -8.77 -4.83 7.49
N THR A 212 -9.67 -4.80 8.49
CA THR A 212 -11.08 -5.15 8.30
C THR A 212 -11.75 -4.21 7.29
N GLY A 213 -12.75 -4.73 6.58
CA GLY A 213 -13.43 -4.03 5.50
C GLY A 213 -12.72 -4.20 4.14
N ARG A 214 -13.09 -3.37 3.17
CA ARG A 214 -12.58 -3.47 1.79
C ARG A 214 -11.85 -2.19 1.40
N PHE A 215 -10.60 -2.37 0.99
CA PHE A 215 -9.70 -1.33 0.48
C PHE A 215 -9.58 -1.44 -1.04
N ASN A 216 -10.72 -1.38 -1.72
CA ASN A 216 -10.79 -1.56 -3.15
C ASN A 216 -10.03 -0.43 -3.89
N LYS A 217 -9.38 -0.76 -5.01
CA LYS A 217 -8.59 0.17 -5.82
C LYS A 217 -9.47 1.24 -6.47
N GLY A 218 -9.06 2.50 -6.37
CA GLY A 218 -9.72 3.64 -7.00
C GLY A 218 -11.00 4.15 -6.31
N VAL A 219 -11.46 3.53 -5.23
CA VAL A 219 -12.74 3.89 -4.56
C VAL A 219 -12.58 4.02 -3.05
N ASP A 220 -13.61 4.53 -2.37
CA ASP A 220 -13.61 4.72 -0.92
C ASP A 220 -13.64 3.38 -0.16
N TYR A 221 -13.33 3.44 1.13
CA TYR A 221 -13.44 2.32 2.05
C TYR A 221 -14.89 1.83 2.13
N ARG A 222 -15.07 0.50 2.15
CA ARG A 222 -16.36 -0.15 2.39
C ARG A 222 -16.28 -1.04 3.61
N GLY A 223 -16.99 -0.67 4.66
CA GLY A 223 -17.07 -1.41 5.93
C GLY A 223 -17.65 -0.54 7.04
N ASP A 224 -17.59 -1.05 8.28
CA ASP A 224 -17.98 -0.30 9.46
C ASP A 224 -16.86 0.68 9.85
N LEU A 225 -17.19 1.97 9.90
CA LEU A 225 -16.24 3.04 10.23
C LEU A 225 -15.88 3.08 11.72
N ASP A 226 -16.82 2.75 12.61
CA ASP A 226 -16.57 2.70 14.05
C ASP A 226 -15.70 1.49 14.39
N GLN A 227 -15.93 0.36 13.71
CA GLN A 227 -15.04 -0.79 13.81
C GLN A 227 -13.61 -0.45 13.33
N PHE A 228 -13.49 0.15 12.14
CA PHE A 228 -12.18 0.57 11.61
C PHE A 228 -11.46 1.53 12.57
N ALA A 229 -12.17 2.53 13.10
CA ALA A 229 -11.59 3.47 14.05
C ALA A 229 -11.02 2.80 15.30
N ARG A 230 -11.76 1.84 15.88
CA ARG A 230 -11.28 1.08 17.04
C ARG A 230 -10.07 0.22 16.70
N GLU A 231 -10.15 -0.59 15.64
CA GLU A 231 -9.09 -1.54 15.27
C GLU A 231 -7.81 -0.81 14.87
N PHE A 232 -7.91 0.29 14.11
CA PHE A 232 -6.76 1.11 13.74
C PHE A 232 -6.09 1.77 14.96
N GLU A 233 -6.87 2.22 15.93
CA GLU A 233 -6.33 2.73 17.20
C GLU A 233 -5.65 1.61 18.01
N GLU A 234 -6.25 0.43 18.09
CA GLU A 234 -5.69 -0.72 18.78
C GLU A 234 -4.39 -1.21 18.12
N ASP A 235 -4.30 -1.23 16.79
CA ASP A 235 -3.09 -1.58 16.04
C ASP A 235 -1.93 -0.63 16.33
N ILE A 236 -2.21 0.67 16.44
CA ILE A 236 -1.22 1.68 16.86
C ILE A 236 -0.70 1.40 18.27
N LEU A 237 -1.60 1.10 19.21
CA LEU A 237 -1.24 0.79 20.60
C LEU A 237 -0.47 -0.53 20.70
N VAL A 238 -0.80 -1.51 19.86
CA VAL A 238 -0.06 -2.77 19.70
C VAL A 238 1.35 -2.51 19.22
N ILE A 239 1.54 -1.68 18.19
CA ILE A 239 2.89 -1.33 17.69
C ILE A 239 3.71 -0.68 18.80
N ASP A 240 3.15 0.28 19.52
CA ASP A 240 3.81 0.95 20.64
C ASP A 240 4.29 -0.01 21.73
N TYR A 241 3.43 -0.97 22.04
CA TYR A 241 3.75 -1.99 23.02
C TYR A 241 4.82 -2.95 22.47
N ALA A 242 4.67 -3.43 21.24
CA ALA A 242 5.59 -4.33 20.56
C ALA A 242 7.00 -3.74 20.40
N VAL A 243 7.13 -2.46 20.06
CA VAL A 243 8.42 -1.76 19.97
C VAL A 243 9.20 -1.87 21.28
N LYS A 244 8.53 -1.68 22.42
CA LYS A 244 9.15 -1.77 23.75
C LYS A 244 9.44 -3.21 24.16
N GLN A 245 8.55 -4.14 23.84
CA GLN A 245 8.71 -5.55 24.22
C GLN A 245 9.77 -6.28 23.39
N PHE A 246 9.88 -5.96 22.10
CA PHE A 246 10.65 -6.74 21.14
C PHE A 246 11.88 -6.02 20.58
N GLY A 247 12.10 -4.76 20.97
CA GLY A 247 13.26 -3.98 20.49
C GLY A 247 13.19 -3.65 19.00
N LEU A 248 11.98 -3.51 18.45
CA LEU A 248 11.76 -3.06 17.07
C LEU A 248 12.14 -1.57 16.92
N PRO A 249 12.34 -1.08 15.69
CA PRO A 249 12.61 0.34 15.43
C PRO A 249 11.58 1.26 16.09
N GLN A 250 12.06 2.36 16.69
CA GLN A 250 11.19 3.30 17.42
C GLN A 250 10.20 4.03 16.50
N GLU A 251 10.58 4.15 15.23
CA GLU A 251 9.79 4.76 14.18
C GLU A 251 8.80 3.80 13.49
N LEU A 252 8.73 2.54 13.93
CA LEU A 252 7.78 1.56 13.40
C LEU A 252 6.36 2.15 13.40
N LYS A 253 5.72 2.16 12.22
CA LYS A 253 4.38 2.72 12.02
C LYS A 253 3.55 1.89 11.06
N LEU A 254 2.24 2.06 11.12
CA LEU A 254 1.33 1.45 10.15
C LEU A 254 1.57 2.00 8.75
N SER A 255 1.45 1.12 7.77
CA SER A 255 1.40 1.43 6.36
C SER A 255 0.04 1.03 5.80
N VAL A 256 -0.62 1.97 5.13
CA VAL A 256 -1.94 1.78 4.54
C VAL A 256 -1.79 1.64 3.04
N HIS A 257 -1.87 0.39 2.58
CA HIS A 257 -1.86 0.01 1.17
C HIS A 257 -3.23 0.24 0.53
N SER A 258 -3.23 0.37 -0.81
CA SER A 258 -4.42 0.81 -1.56
C SER A 258 -5.05 2.07 -0.95
N GLY A 259 -4.19 2.97 -0.46
CA GLY A 259 -4.54 4.06 0.43
C GLY A 259 -5.14 5.27 -0.28
N SER A 260 -5.09 5.34 -1.62
CA SER A 260 -5.76 6.39 -2.38
C SER A 260 -7.28 6.26 -2.28
N ASP A 261 -7.97 7.40 -2.41
CA ASP A 261 -9.43 7.47 -2.53
C ASP A 261 -10.23 7.07 -1.28
N LYS A 262 -9.55 6.81 -0.14
CA LYS A 262 -10.18 6.38 1.11
C LYS A 262 -10.68 7.55 1.98
N PHE A 263 -11.44 8.45 1.37
CA PHE A 263 -11.85 9.72 1.98
C PHE A 263 -12.59 9.57 3.31
N SER A 264 -13.44 8.56 3.45
CA SER A 264 -14.21 8.32 4.69
C SER A 264 -13.33 8.01 5.90
N ILE A 265 -12.16 7.40 5.71
CA ILE A 265 -11.27 6.98 6.80
C ILE A 265 -10.06 7.90 7.01
N TYR A 266 -9.77 8.84 6.10
CA TYR A 266 -8.70 9.82 6.33
C TYR A 266 -8.89 10.65 7.60
N PRO A 267 -10.07 11.22 7.92
CA PRO A 267 -10.28 11.97 9.16
C PRO A 267 -10.11 11.10 10.41
N ILE A 268 -10.51 9.83 10.33
CA ILE A 268 -10.39 8.85 11.41
C ILE A 268 -8.90 8.59 11.69
N MET A 269 -8.14 8.20 10.67
CA MET A 269 -6.70 7.95 10.79
C MET A 269 -5.96 9.19 11.30
N ALA A 270 -6.25 10.36 10.73
CA ALA A 270 -5.62 11.63 11.12
C ALA A 270 -5.88 11.99 12.60
N SER A 271 -7.11 11.79 13.08
CA SER A 271 -7.47 12.03 14.48
C SER A 271 -6.71 11.11 15.43
N ILE A 272 -6.64 9.81 15.10
CA ILE A 272 -5.98 8.79 15.93
C ILE A 272 -4.46 9.00 15.97
N ILE A 273 -3.81 9.18 14.82
CA ILE A 273 -2.35 9.39 14.80
C ILE A 273 -1.97 10.69 15.53
N LYS A 274 -2.82 11.73 15.47
CA LYS A 274 -2.61 12.97 16.23
C LYS A 274 -2.79 12.74 17.74
N LYS A 275 -3.84 12.00 18.14
CA LYS A 275 -4.13 11.68 19.55
C LYS A 275 -2.96 10.96 20.22
N HIS A 276 -2.32 10.03 19.52
CA HIS A 276 -1.23 9.21 20.05
C HIS A 276 0.18 9.69 19.68
N ASP A 277 0.28 10.79 18.93
CA ASP A 277 1.54 11.32 18.42
C ASP A 277 2.32 10.30 17.55
N LYS A 278 1.62 9.63 16.62
CA LYS A 278 2.15 8.54 15.80
C LYS A 278 2.33 8.89 14.33
N GLY A 279 3.17 8.08 13.69
CA GLY A 279 3.42 8.16 12.26
C GLY A 279 2.41 7.35 11.45
N LEU A 280 2.39 7.62 10.15
CA LEU A 280 1.66 6.85 9.15
C LEU A 280 2.49 6.78 7.87
N HIS A 281 2.45 5.65 7.19
CA HIS A 281 2.75 5.58 5.77
C HIS A 281 1.45 5.35 4.98
N LEU A 282 1.21 6.12 3.94
CA LEU A 282 0.03 5.96 3.07
C LEU A 282 0.49 5.75 1.64
N LYS A 283 0.16 4.62 1.03
CA LYS A 283 0.56 4.34 -0.37
C LYS A 283 -0.53 4.68 -1.37
N THR A 284 -0.16 5.45 -2.38
CA THR A 284 -0.96 5.73 -3.57
C THR A 284 -0.17 5.31 -4.81
N ALA A 285 -0.87 5.02 -5.91
CA ALA A 285 -0.23 4.75 -7.20
C ALA A 285 -1.24 4.94 -8.34
N GLY A 286 -2.20 4.03 -8.46
CA GLY A 286 -3.12 4.02 -9.60
C GLY A 286 -4.08 5.22 -9.68
N THR A 287 -4.29 5.96 -8.59
CA THR A 287 -5.07 7.21 -8.63
C THR A 287 -4.36 8.29 -9.46
N THR A 288 -3.01 8.32 -9.47
CA THR A 288 -2.23 9.20 -10.34
C THR A 288 -2.55 8.92 -11.80
N TRP A 289 -2.56 7.64 -12.18
CA TRP A 289 -2.98 7.20 -13.52
C TRP A 289 -4.42 7.61 -13.86
N LEU A 290 -5.34 7.54 -12.90
CA LEU A 290 -6.72 7.99 -13.14
C LEU A 290 -6.80 9.49 -13.41
N GLU A 291 -5.99 10.30 -12.73
CA GLU A 291 -5.90 11.74 -13.00
C GLU A 291 -5.27 12.04 -14.36
N GLU A 292 -4.35 11.21 -14.86
CA GLU A 292 -3.83 11.31 -16.24
C GLU A 292 -4.94 11.09 -17.27
N VAL A 293 -5.79 10.06 -17.09
CA VAL A 293 -6.92 9.81 -17.99
C VAL A 293 -7.96 10.93 -17.91
N ILE A 294 -8.21 11.49 -16.71
CA ILE A 294 -9.06 12.68 -16.53
C ILE A 294 -8.47 13.86 -17.30
N GLY A 295 -7.15 14.08 -17.22
CA GLY A 295 -6.44 15.11 -17.95
C GLY A 295 -6.59 14.96 -19.47
N LEU A 296 -6.42 13.74 -19.99
CA LEU A 296 -6.64 13.41 -21.40
C LEU A 296 -8.07 13.73 -21.85
N ALA A 297 -9.07 13.31 -21.06
CA ALA A 297 -10.47 13.57 -21.37
C ALA A 297 -10.78 15.08 -21.43
N LEU A 298 -10.29 15.86 -20.46
CA LEU A 298 -10.51 17.31 -20.40
C LEU A 298 -9.72 18.11 -21.44
N ALA A 299 -8.61 17.56 -21.94
CA ALA A 299 -7.87 18.18 -23.03
C ALA A 299 -8.69 18.21 -24.35
N GLY A 300 -9.65 17.29 -24.51
CA GLY A 300 -10.43 17.14 -25.74
C GLY A 300 -9.58 16.60 -26.90
N GLY A 301 -10.12 16.68 -28.12
CA GLY A 301 -9.42 16.25 -29.34
C GLY A 301 -8.86 14.83 -29.23
N ASP A 302 -7.61 14.65 -29.66
CA ASP A 302 -6.90 13.36 -29.60
C ASP A 302 -6.78 12.79 -28.18
N GLY A 303 -6.73 13.65 -27.15
CA GLY A 303 -6.71 13.22 -25.75
C GLY A 303 -8.02 12.56 -25.31
N LEU A 304 -9.16 13.13 -25.71
CA LEU A 304 -10.46 12.53 -25.43
C LEU A 304 -10.65 11.21 -26.19
N GLU A 305 -10.23 11.16 -27.45
CA GLU A 305 -10.28 9.92 -28.23
C GLU A 305 -9.41 8.83 -27.59
N MET A 306 -8.20 9.17 -27.13
CA MET A 306 -7.34 8.25 -26.38
C MET A 306 -8.00 7.76 -25.08
N ALA A 307 -8.64 8.63 -24.30
CA ALA A 307 -9.35 8.23 -23.08
C ALA A 307 -10.52 7.27 -23.36
N LYS A 308 -11.27 7.52 -24.45
CA LYS A 308 -12.34 6.62 -24.92
C LYS A 308 -11.79 5.28 -25.38
N GLU A 309 -10.70 5.27 -26.13
CA GLU A 309 -10.04 4.05 -26.60
C GLU A 309 -9.47 3.21 -25.45
N ILE A 310 -8.89 3.85 -24.43
CA ILE A 310 -8.47 3.18 -23.19
C ILE A 310 -9.67 2.48 -22.58
N TYR A 311 -10.80 3.17 -22.40
CA TYR A 311 -12.00 2.56 -21.84
C TYR A 311 -12.52 1.40 -22.72
N ALA A 312 -12.61 1.58 -24.03
CA ALA A 312 -13.07 0.56 -24.96
C ALA A 312 -12.18 -0.71 -24.91
N GLY A 313 -10.86 -0.53 -24.89
CA GLY A 313 -9.91 -1.62 -24.72
C GLY A 313 -10.05 -2.31 -23.36
N SER A 314 -10.29 -1.53 -22.31
CA SER A 314 -10.51 -2.02 -20.94
C SER A 314 -11.78 -2.86 -20.85
N TYR A 315 -12.88 -2.38 -21.43
CA TYR A 315 -14.19 -3.03 -21.41
C TYR A 315 -14.13 -4.40 -22.09
N ASN A 316 -13.52 -4.47 -23.27
CA ASN A 316 -13.39 -5.69 -24.06
C ASN A 316 -12.42 -6.72 -23.47
N ARG A 317 -11.47 -6.28 -22.63
CA ARG A 317 -10.46 -7.12 -21.97
C ARG A 317 -10.63 -7.20 -20.45
N ARG A 318 -11.83 -6.88 -19.95
CA ARG A 318 -12.08 -6.77 -18.50
C ARG A 318 -11.64 -8.02 -17.74
N GLU A 319 -11.94 -9.21 -18.22
CA GLU A 319 -11.58 -10.46 -17.52
C GLU A 319 -10.05 -10.60 -17.33
N GLU A 320 -9.27 -10.34 -18.39
CA GLU A 320 -7.81 -10.36 -18.36
C GLU A 320 -7.26 -9.30 -17.39
N LEU A 321 -7.75 -8.07 -17.48
CA LEU A 321 -7.21 -6.93 -16.74
C LEU A 321 -7.60 -6.95 -15.26
N CYS A 322 -8.78 -7.50 -14.94
CA CYS A 322 -9.30 -7.57 -13.58
C CYS A 322 -8.76 -8.77 -12.80
N ALA A 323 -8.43 -9.89 -13.45
CA ALA A 323 -8.03 -11.13 -12.76
C ALA A 323 -6.86 -10.93 -11.76
N PRO A 324 -5.78 -10.21 -12.08
CA PRO A 324 -4.68 -9.97 -11.13
C PRO A 324 -5.03 -9.07 -9.94
N TYR A 325 -6.23 -8.46 -9.95
CA TYR A 325 -6.70 -7.51 -8.95
C TYR A 325 -8.01 -7.95 -8.29
N ALA A 326 -8.49 -9.17 -8.56
CA ALA A 326 -9.82 -9.63 -8.16
C ALA A 326 -10.11 -9.45 -6.66
N ASP A 327 -9.12 -9.63 -5.79
CA ASP A 327 -9.27 -9.48 -4.34
C ASP A 327 -9.41 -8.03 -3.88
N VAL A 328 -9.10 -7.06 -4.74
CA VAL A 328 -8.99 -5.62 -4.42
C VAL A 328 -9.79 -4.74 -5.38
N ILE A 329 -10.75 -5.30 -6.10
CA ILE A 329 -11.79 -4.59 -6.87
C ILE A 329 -13.16 -5.22 -6.60
N ASP A 330 -14.24 -4.52 -6.98
CA ASP A 330 -15.63 -5.02 -6.87
C ASP A 330 -16.45 -4.35 -7.98
N ILE A 331 -16.27 -4.83 -9.21
CA ILE A 331 -16.88 -4.27 -10.43
C ILE A 331 -18.11 -5.08 -10.78
N ASP A 332 -19.26 -4.43 -10.87
CA ASP A 332 -20.47 -4.97 -11.48
C ASP A 332 -20.48 -4.65 -13.00
N PRO A 333 -20.33 -5.66 -13.88
CA PRO A 333 -20.39 -5.49 -15.32
C PRO A 333 -21.66 -4.77 -15.82
N ALA A 334 -22.80 -4.95 -15.13
CA ALA A 334 -24.06 -4.34 -15.54
C ALA A 334 -24.11 -2.83 -15.28
N ARG A 335 -23.21 -2.31 -14.44
CA ARG A 335 -23.08 -0.88 -14.13
C ARG A 335 -22.08 -0.16 -15.02
N LEU A 336 -21.39 -0.88 -15.91
CA LEU A 336 -20.47 -0.28 -16.87
C LEU A 336 -21.27 0.24 -18.08
N PRO A 337 -21.08 1.51 -18.49
CA PRO A 337 -21.67 2.02 -19.73
C PRO A 337 -21.12 1.24 -20.95
N SER A 338 -21.89 1.16 -22.03
CA SER A 338 -21.38 0.50 -23.24
C SER A 338 -20.27 1.32 -23.90
N VAL A 339 -19.47 0.69 -24.75
CA VAL A 339 -18.43 1.40 -25.53
C VAL A 339 -19.06 2.47 -26.43
N GLU A 340 -20.21 2.17 -27.03
CA GLU A 340 -20.96 3.11 -27.87
C GLU A 340 -21.46 4.31 -27.07
N GLU A 341 -21.93 4.09 -25.84
CA GLU A 341 -22.33 5.15 -24.94
C GLU A 341 -21.15 6.07 -24.61
N VAL A 342 -20.02 5.51 -24.17
CA VAL A 342 -18.83 6.30 -23.82
C VAL A 342 -18.24 7.04 -25.02
N ASN A 343 -18.29 6.44 -26.23
CA ASN A 343 -17.83 7.11 -27.44
C ASN A 343 -18.65 8.37 -27.80
N SER A 344 -19.91 8.43 -27.36
CA SER A 344 -20.77 9.61 -27.55
C SER A 344 -20.51 10.75 -26.55
N TRP A 345 -19.75 10.50 -25.49
CA TRP A 345 -19.48 11.48 -24.44
C TRP A 345 -18.50 12.57 -24.88
N ASP A 346 -18.67 13.74 -24.29
CA ASP A 346 -17.66 14.78 -24.27
C ASP A 346 -16.64 14.54 -23.14
N GLY A 347 -15.61 15.39 -23.09
CA GLY A 347 -14.54 15.29 -22.10
C GLY A 347 -15.01 15.46 -20.66
N GLU A 348 -15.95 16.37 -20.43
CA GLU A 348 -16.51 16.63 -19.10
C GLU A 348 -17.28 15.42 -18.57
N LYS A 349 -18.15 14.81 -19.39
CA LYS A 349 -18.89 13.63 -18.99
C LYS A 349 -17.97 12.47 -18.63
N LEU A 350 -16.97 12.16 -19.46
CA LEU A 350 -16.00 11.09 -19.18
C LEU A 350 -15.20 11.41 -17.90
N ALA A 351 -14.67 12.63 -17.78
CA ALA A 351 -13.91 13.05 -16.62
C ALA A 351 -14.74 12.98 -15.33
N ASN A 352 -15.99 13.45 -15.35
CA ASN A 352 -16.87 13.43 -14.18
C ASN A 352 -17.34 12.01 -13.82
N THR A 353 -17.46 11.10 -14.80
CA THR A 353 -17.68 9.68 -14.53
C THR A 353 -16.47 9.02 -13.89
N LEU A 354 -15.27 9.41 -14.29
CA LEU A 354 -14.03 8.85 -13.76
C LEU A 354 -13.60 9.45 -12.41
N ARG A 355 -13.85 10.74 -12.17
CA ARG A 355 -13.37 11.47 -10.99
C ARG A 355 -14.13 11.06 -9.74
N HIS A 356 -13.40 10.76 -8.66
CA HIS A 356 -13.99 10.39 -7.40
C HIS A 356 -14.53 11.60 -6.62
N ILE A 357 -15.71 12.06 -7.02
CA ILE A 357 -16.48 13.08 -6.29
C ILE A 357 -17.72 12.39 -5.69
N PRO A 358 -17.74 12.13 -4.37
CA PRO A 358 -18.90 11.57 -3.70
C PRO A 358 -20.16 12.40 -3.97
N GLY A 359 -21.23 11.73 -4.44
CA GLY A 359 -22.52 12.36 -4.72
C GLY A 359 -22.63 13.06 -6.08
N HIS A 360 -21.56 13.11 -6.89
CA HIS A 360 -21.68 13.62 -8.26
C HIS A 360 -22.55 12.68 -9.11
N PRO A 361 -23.54 13.19 -9.86
CA PRO A 361 -24.50 12.34 -10.59
C PRO A 361 -23.85 11.45 -11.65
N ASP A 362 -22.73 11.88 -12.23
CA ASP A 362 -22.02 11.11 -13.25
C ASP A 362 -21.03 10.09 -12.69
N TYR A 363 -20.59 10.24 -11.44
CA TYR A 363 -19.52 9.41 -10.87
C TYR A 363 -19.93 7.94 -10.87
N ASN A 364 -19.07 7.09 -11.45
CA ASN A 364 -19.29 5.66 -11.49
C ASN A 364 -18.06 4.92 -10.93
N ALA A 365 -18.24 4.33 -9.76
CA ALA A 365 -17.20 3.56 -9.07
C ALA A 365 -16.70 2.39 -9.94
N ASP A 366 -17.59 1.61 -10.54
CA ASP A 366 -17.26 0.45 -11.38
C ASP A 366 -16.43 0.86 -12.61
N PHE A 367 -16.81 1.97 -13.26
CA PHE A 367 -16.05 2.58 -14.35
C PHE A 367 -14.64 2.96 -13.88
N ARG A 368 -14.54 3.65 -12.74
CA ARG A 368 -13.26 4.10 -12.18
C ARG A 368 -12.35 2.92 -11.84
N GLN A 369 -12.88 1.86 -11.24
CA GLN A 369 -12.12 0.65 -10.93
C GLN A 369 -11.60 -0.06 -12.18
N LEU A 370 -12.44 -0.16 -13.23
CA LEU A 370 -12.02 -0.76 -14.50
C LEU A 370 -10.86 0.02 -15.12
N VAL A 371 -10.98 1.35 -15.24
CA VAL A 371 -9.90 2.19 -15.77
C VAL A 371 -8.65 2.14 -14.88
N HIS A 372 -8.82 2.03 -13.55
CA HIS A 372 -7.71 1.96 -12.60
C HIS A 372 -6.79 0.75 -12.86
N VAL A 373 -7.34 -0.40 -13.27
CA VAL A 373 -6.55 -1.62 -13.54
C VAL A 373 -6.13 -1.75 -15.00
N ALA A 374 -6.57 -0.84 -15.87
CA ALA A 374 -6.38 -0.94 -17.31
C ALA A 374 -5.21 -0.11 -17.88
N TYR A 375 -4.31 0.40 -17.03
CA TYR A 375 -3.11 1.13 -17.48
C TYR A 375 -2.23 0.35 -18.46
N LYS A 376 -2.29 -0.99 -18.45
CA LYS A 376 -1.67 -1.86 -19.48
C LYS A 376 -2.17 -1.54 -20.90
N VAL A 377 -3.46 -1.22 -21.06
CA VAL A 377 -4.06 -0.86 -22.36
C VAL A 377 -3.42 0.40 -22.92
N ALA A 378 -3.13 1.39 -22.07
CA ALA A 378 -2.47 2.60 -22.51
C ALA A 378 -1.00 2.35 -22.88
N ALA A 379 -0.28 1.55 -22.09
CA ALA A 379 1.11 1.21 -22.40
C ALA A 379 1.28 0.47 -23.73
N GLU A 380 0.33 -0.40 -24.09
CA GLU A 380 0.36 -1.13 -25.36
C GLU A 380 0.13 -0.25 -26.60
N LYS A 381 -0.35 0.99 -26.42
CA LYS A 381 -0.54 1.95 -27.53
C LYS A 381 0.75 2.67 -27.93
N GLY A 382 1.81 2.56 -27.14
CA GLY A 382 3.11 3.18 -27.41
C GLY A 382 3.23 4.63 -26.93
N ASP A 383 4.35 5.25 -27.29
CA ASP A 383 4.71 6.64 -26.94
C ASP A 383 3.94 7.70 -27.75
#